data_AF-A0A6A4IB13-F1
#
_entry.id   AF-A0A6A4IB13-F1
#
_cell.length_a   1.000
_cell.length_b   1.000
_cell.length_c   1.000
_cell.angle_alpha   90.00
_cell.angle_beta   90.00
_cell.angle_gamma   90.00
#
_symmetry.space_group_name_H-M   'P 1'
#
loop_
_entity.id
_entity.type
_entity.pdbx_description
1 polymer ?
#
loop_
_entity_poly.entity_id
_entity_poly.type
_entity_poly.pdbx_seq_one_letter_code
_entity_poly.pdbx_strand_id
1 'polypeptide(L)'
;MQAWIGKIRAQALEMEMAEVKVSKQDVILALTLGLPPTYNAIIIFFNAMDPEKLTINTVITRLLNEETRQSGIRSHAPTPAHTNHTADDEALVVAHTSRRPLSDITCFFCTKKGHFRSNCPDRKAWEKSKASGDAHVAYAESDWAADGVWSDGEDVAV
;
A
#
# COMPACT_ATOMS: atom_id res chain seq x y z
N MET A 1 0.96 21.46 -11.66
CA MET A 1 1.99 20.86 -12.53
C MET A 1 2.01 21.53 -13.89
N GLN A 2 0.85 21.74 -14.52
CA GLN A 2 0.76 22.43 -15.82
C GLN A 2 1.52 23.78 -15.88
N ALA A 3 1.34 24.65 -14.88
CA ALA A 3 2.06 25.94 -14.82
C ALA A 3 3.59 25.77 -14.74
N TRP A 4 4.07 24.77 -13.98
CA TRP A 4 5.50 24.44 -13.89
C TRP A 4 6.06 23.96 -15.24
N ILE A 5 5.37 23.03 -15.89
CA ILE A 5 5.74 22.52 -17.22
C ILE A 5 5.77 23.66 -18.24
N GLY A 6 4.77 24.55 -18.19
CA GLY A 6 4.71 25.75 -19.04
C GLY A 6 5.91 26.68 -18.82
N LYS A 7 6.29 26.93 -17.57
CA LYS A 7 7.47 27.74 -17.22
C LYS A 7 8.75 27.15 -17.79
N ILE A 8 9.01 25.86 -17.58
CA ILE A 8 10.24 25.22 -18.10
C ILE A 8 10.29 25.24 -19.64
N ARG A 9 9.15 25.03 -20.30
CA ARG A 9 9.07 25.14 -21.77
C ARG A 9 9.33 26.56 -22.27
N ALA A 10 8.78 27.57 -21.60
CA ALA A 10 9.04 28.96 -21.95
C ALA A 10 10.53 29.31 -21.81
N GLN A 11 11.16 28.89 -20.71
CA GLN A 11 12.59 29.10 -20.49
C GLN A 11 13.46 28.40 -21.54
N ALA A 12 13.12 27.17 -21.93
CA ALA A 12 13.83 26.46 -23.01
C ALA A 12 13.73 27.21 -24.35
N LEU A 13 12.55 27.73 -24.68
CA LEU A 13 12.32 28.50 -25.90
C LEU A 13 13.06 29.84 -25.88
N GLU A 14 13.05 30.55 -24.75
CA GLU A 14 13.79 31.80 -24.58
C GLU A 14 15.30 31.60 -24.76
N MET A 15 15.85 30.49 -24.23
CA MET A 15 17.25 30.13 -24.43
C MET A 15 17.57 29.81 -25.89
N GLU A 16 16.69 29.07 -26.59
CA GLU A 16 16.85 28.81 -28.02
C GLU A 16 16.79 30.09 -28.86
N MET A 17 15.93 31.05 -28.50
CA MET A 17 15.88 32.38 -29.16
C MET A 17 17.16 33.18 -28.95
N ALA A 18 17.87 32.97 -27.85
CA ALA A 18 19.18 33.54 -27.58
C ALA A 18 20.34 32.72 -28.21
N GLU A 19 20.03 31.82 -29.15
CA GLU A 19 20.97 30.91 -29.82
C GLU A 19 21.71 29.94 -28.88
N VAL A 20 21.20 29.75 -27.67
CA VAL A 20 21.70 28.74 -26.74
C VAL A 20 21.03 27.40 -27.07
N LYS A 21 21.82 26.44 -27.52
CA LYS A 21 21.32 25.10 -27.83
C LYS A 21 20.90 24.38 -26.54
N VAL A 22 19.61 24.16 -26.36
CA VAL A 22 19.04 23.37 -25.25
C VAL A 22 18.84 21.93 -25.71
N SER A 23 19.42 20.97 -25.02
CA SER A 23 19.18 19.56 -25.35
C SER A 23 17.88 19.05 -24.73
N LYS A 24 17.32 17.97 -25.28
CA LYS A 24 16.15 17.29 -24.69
C LYS A 24 16.43 16.82 -23.26
N GLN A 25 17.67 16.40 -22.99
CA GLN A 25 18.10 15.95 -21.67
C GLN A 25 18.10 17.11 -20.67
N ASP A 26 18.51 18.32 -21.08
CA ASP A 26 18.47 19.50 -20.22
C ASP A 26 17.04 19.86 -19.81
N VAL A 27 16.10 19.76 -20.76
CA VAL A 27 14.67 19.99 -20.47
C VAL A 27 14.13 18.93 -19.50
N ILE A 28 14.48 17.66 -19.71
CA ILE A 28 14.06 16.56 -18.83
C ILE A 28 14.65 16.75 -17.42
N LEU A 29 15.92 17.11 -17.33
CA LEU A 29 16.61 17.38 -16.07
C LEU A 29 15.98 18.57 -15.34
N ALA A 30 15.71 19.67 -16.05
CA ALA A 30 15.04 20.83 -15.47
C ALA A 30 13.63 20.48 -14.96
N LEU A 31 12.90 19.63 -15.70
CA LEU A 31 11.57 19.15 -15.29
C LEU A 31 11.62 18.31 -14.02
N THR A 32 12.66 17.49 -13.81
CA THR A 32 12.72 16.53 -12.69
C THR A 32 13.42 17.08 -11.44
N LEU A 33 14.42 17.96 -11.58
CA LEU A 33 15.13 18.57 -10.45
C LEU A 33 14.28 19.57 -9.67
N GLY A 34 13.31 20.24 -10.31
CA GLY A 34 12.45 21.23 -9.67
C GLY A 34 11.20 20.66 -8.99
N LEU A 35 11.08 19.34 -8.88
CA LEU A 35 9.88 18.70 -8.34
C LEU A 35 9.92 18.60 -6.81
N PRO A 36 8.76 18.76 -6.13
CA PRO A 36 8.66 18.48 -4.70
C PRO A 36 8.94 17.00 -4.38
N PRO A 37 9.36 16.67 -3.15
CA PRO A 37 9.62 15.28 -2.73
C PRO A 37 8.44 14.32 -2.90
N THR A 38 7.20 14.83 -2.98
CA THR A 38 6.00 14.02 -3.24
C THR A 38 6.02 13.33 -4.61
N TYR A 39 6.89 13.76 -5.54
CA TYR A 39 7.06 13.16 -6.86
C TYR A 39 8.23 12.15 -6.92
N ASN A 40 8.91 11.85 -5.80
CA ASN A 40 10.06 10.94 -5.76
C ASN A 40 9.80 9.58 -6.40
N ALA A 41 8.61 9.01 -6.20
CA ALA A 41 8.24 7.72 -6.80
C ALA A 41 8.34 7.74 -8.34
N ILE A 42 7.98 8.87 -8.96
CA ILE A 42 8.10 9.06 -10.41
C ILE A 42 9.54 9.32 -10.84
N ILE A 43 10.31 10.04 -10.04
CA ILE A 43 11.74 10.25 -10.32
C ILE A 43 12.47 8.90 -10.33
N ILE A 44 12.18 8.02 -9.36
CA ILE A 44 12.71 6.65 -9.33
C ILE A 44 12.31 5.89 -10.60
N PHE A 45 11.03 5.99 -11.01
CA PHE A 45 10.56 5.37 -12.25
C PHE A 45 11.33 5.87 -13.48
N PHE A 46 11.59 7.18 -13.59
CA PHE A 46 12.36 7.72 -14.70
C PHE A 46 13.81 7.24 -14.70
N ASN A 47 14.44 7.15 -13.54
CA ASN A 47 15.81 6.66 -13.41
C ASN A 47 15.95 5.18 -13.78
N ALA A 48 14.89 4.39 -13.58
CA ALA A 48 14.84 2.97 -13.95
C ALA A 48 14.38 2.74 -15.41
N MET A 49 13.94 3.79 -16.12
CA MET A 49 13.46 3.67 -17.49
C MET A 49 14.63 3.70 -18.48
N ASP A 50 14.49 2.94 -19.55
CA ASP A 50 15.41 2.97 -20.69
C ASP A 50 15.59 4.42 -21.20
N PRO A 51 16.84 4.90 -21.36
CA PRO A 51 17.13 6.26 -21.82
C PRO A 51 16.53 6.58 -23.19
N GLU A 52 16.34 5.60 -24.08
CA GLU A 52 15.72 5.82 -25.39
C GLU A 52 14.22 6.15 -25.28
N LYS A 53 13.57 5.63 -24.23
CA LYS A 53 12.13 5.85 -23.95
C LYS A 53 11.87 7.08 -23.10
N LEU A 54 12.92 7.64 -22.49
CA LEU A 54 12.89 8.86 -21.69
C LEU A 54 12.78 10.10 -22.57
N THR A 55 11.57 10.32 -23.10
CA THR A 55 11.24 11.51 -23.87
C THR A 55 10.55 12.58 -23.02
N ILE A 56 10.64 13.84 -23.44
CA ILE A 56 9.94 14.97 -22.80
C ILE A 56 8.43 14.69 -22.67
N ASN A 57 7.81 14.09 -23.69
CA ASN A 57 6.37 13.76 -23.67
C ASN A 57 6.05 12.65 -22.66
N THR A 58 6.89 11.62 -22.56
CA THR A 58 6.74 10.57 -21.54
C THR A 58 6.79 11.19 -20.14
N VAL A 59 7.75 12.08 -19.90
CA VAL A 59 7.93 12.76 -18.61
C VAL A 59 6.71 13.61 -18.28
N ILE A 60 6.28 14.48 -19.20
CA ILE A 60 5.10 15.35 -19.01
C ILE A 60 3.84 14.53 -18.74
N THR A 61 3.59 13.48 -19.52
CA THR A 61 2.40 12.63 -19.35
C THR A 61 2.39 11.99 -17.97
N ARG A 62 3.53 11.47 -17.51
CA ARG A 62 3.67 10.85 -16.19
C ARG A 62 3.50 11.86 -15.06
N LEU A 63 4.05 13.07 -15.18
CA LEU A 63 3.88 14.13 -14.19
C LEU A 63 2.42 14.61 -14.07
N LEU A 64 1.68 14.70 -15.18
CA LEU A 64 0.26 15.06 -15.16
C LEU A 64 -0.63 13.97 -14.55
N ASN A 65 -0.33 12.71 -14.86
CA ASN A 65 -1.02 11.58 -14.23
C ASN A 65 -0.80 11.57 -12.71
N GLU A 66 0.41 11.89 -12.27
CA GLU A 66 0.75 11.98 -10.84
C GLU A 66 0.10 13.16 -10.14
N GLU A 67 -0.01 14.32 -10.80
CA GLU A 67 -0.78 15.44 -10.27
C GLU A 67 -2.24 15.05 -10.04
N THR A 68 -2.83 14.31 -10.99
CA THR A 68 -4.21 13.80 -10.86
C THR A 68 -4.32 12.84 -9.68
N ARG A 69 -3.35 11.92 -9.52
CA ARG A 69 -3.30 10.97 -8.40
C ARG A 69 -3.16 11.68 -7.05
N GLN A 70 -2.25 12.65 -6.95
CA GLN A 70 -2.05 13.45 -5.73
C GLN A 70 -3.30 14.27 -5.39
N SER A 71 -4.02 14.77 -6.38
CA SER A 71 -5.28 15.51 -6.18
C SER A 71 -6.40 14.61 -5.64
N GLY A 72 -6.45 13.34 -6.07
CA GLY A 72 -7.35 12.33 -5.51
C GLY A 72 -7.07 12.03 -4.03
N ILE A 73 -5.79 12.03 -3.63
CA ILE A 73 -5.36 11.81 -2.24
C ILE A 73 -5.64 13.05 -1.37
N ARG A 74 -5.40 14.26 -1.89
CA ARG A 74 -5.68 15.52 -1.17
C ARG A 74 -7.17 15.75 -0.93
N SER A 75 -8.04 15.15 -1.75
CA SER A 75 -9.50 15.20 -1.57
C SER A 75 -10.01 14.35 -0.39
N HIS A 76 -9.16 13.55 0.25
CA HIS A 76 -9.49 12.74 1.44
C HIS A 76 -8.57 13.05 2.63
N ALA A 77 -7.90 14.20 2.64
CA ALA A 77 -7.16 14.65 3.81
C ALA A 77 -8.13 14.77 5.01
N PRO A 78 -7.97 13.96 6.08
CA PRO A 78 -8.76 14.13 7.28
C PRO A 78 -8.41 15.48 7.89
N THR A 79 -9.39 16.38 7.97
CA THR A 79 -9.29 17.54 8.85
C THR A 79 -8.94 17.05 10.26
N PRO A 80 -7.93 17.62 10.95
CA PRO A 80 -7.65 17.27 12.34
C PRO A 80 -8.70 17.94 13.21
N ALA A 81 -9.89 17.35 13.27
CA ALA A 81 -10.81 17.59 14.37
C ALA A 81 -10.35 16.67 15.51
N HIS A 82 -9.80 17.29 16.56
CA HIS A 82 -9.41 16.64 17.81
C HIS A 82 -10.45 15.62 18.28
N THR A 83 -10.12 14.34 18.24
CA THR A 83 -10.59 13.38 19.25
C THR A 83 -9.46 12.40 19.53
N ASN A 84 -8.97 12.43 20.77
CA ASN A 84 -7.97 11.53 21.31
C ASN A 84 -8.42 10.08 21.14
N HIS A 85 -7.80 9.32 20.25
CA HIS A 85 -7.74 7.86 20.39
C HIS A 85 -6.35 7.37 20.03
N THR A 86 -5.84 6.58 20.97
CA THR A 86 -4.48 6.11 21.13
C THR A 86 -4.03 5.22 19.99
N ALA A 87 -2.73 5.33 19.71
CA ALA A 87 -1.93 4.59 18.76
C ALA A 87 -2.19 3.07 18.82
N ASP A 88 -2.32 2.42 17.66
CA ASP A 88 -1.20 1.67 17.08
C ASP A 88 -1.58 1.13 15.69
N ASP A 89 -0.73 1.50 14.73
CA ASP A 89 -0.34 0.79 13.51
C ASP A 89 -1.22 0.73 12.24
N GLU A 90 -0.55 1.11 11.15
CA GLU A 90 -1.02 1.20 9.77
C GLU A 90 -1.09 -0.20 9.12
N ALA A 91 -2.20 -0.54 8.46
CA ALA A 91 -2.18 -1.41 7.27
C ALA A 91 -3.58 -1.51 6.62
N LEU A 92 -3.64 -1.25 5.31
CA LEU A 92 -4.69 -1.67 4.37
C LEU A 92 -6.02 -0.90 4.37
N VAL A 93 -6.04 0.28 3.74
CA VAL A 93 -7.30 0.82 3.17
C VAL A 93 -7.53 0.15 1.81
N VAL A 94 -7.86 -1.14 1.83
CA VAL A 94 -8.52 -1.79 0.69
C VAL A 94 -9.88 -1.12 0.54
N ALA A 95 -10.19 -0.65 -0.67
CA ALA A 95 -11.46 -0.05 -1.02
C ALA A 95 -12.59 -0.83 -0.34
N HIS A 96 -13.27 -0.20 0.62
CA HIS A 96 -14.36 -0.82 1.35
C HIS A 96 -15.45 -1.15 0.34
N THR A 97 -15.49 -2.42 -0.10
CA THR A 97 -16.71 -3.01 -0.62
C THR A 97 -17.76 -2.73 0.44
N SER A 98 -18.81 -2.02 0.04
CA SER A 98 -19.96 -1.59 0.84
C SER A 98 -20.16 -2.49 2.07
N ARG A 99 -19.58 -2.11 3.22
CA ARG A 99 -19.80 -2.81 4.48
C ARG A 99 -21.28 -2.62 4.78
N ARG A 100 -22.05 -3.71 4.78
CA ARG A 100 -23.43 -3.66 5.26
C ARG A 100 -23.44 -3.03 6.65
N PRO A 101 -24.38 -2.12 6.94
CA PRO A 101 -24.44 -1.47 8.24
C PRO A 101 -24.51 -2.55 9.33
N LEU A 102 -23.86 -2.32 10.48
CA LEU A 102 -23.83 -3.29 11.60
C LEU A 102 -25.24 -3.73 12.02
N SER A 103 -26.25 -2.89 11.80
CA SER A 103 -27.68 -3.19 12.01
C SER A 103 -28.17 -4.44 11.27
N ASP A 104 -27.56 -4.78 10.15
CA ASP A 104 -27.97 -5.90 9.30
C ASP A 104 -27.13 -7.16 9.54
N ILE A 105 -26.11 -7.04 10.40
CA ILE A 105 -25.17 -8.13 10.72
C ILE A 105 -25.75 -8.94 11.86
N THR A 106 -26.09 -10.21 11.58
CA THR A 106 -26.58 -11.18 12.57
C THR A 106 -25.41 -11.91 13.23
N CYS A 107 -25.36 -11.90 14.56
CA CYS A 107 -24.38 -12.64 15.33
C CYS A 107 -24.62 -14.15 15.26
N PHE A 108 -23.63 -14.94 14.86
CA PHE A 108 -23.75 -16.41 14.77
C PHE A 108 -23.79 -17.16 16.12
N PHE A 109 -23.65 -16.47 17.26
CA PHE A 109 -23.71 -17.10 18.59
C PHE A 109 -25.07 -16.91 19.27
N CYS A 110 -25.55 -15.68 19.34
CA CYS A 110 -26.85 -15.36 19.97
C CYS A 110 -27.96 -15.04 18.96
N THR A 111 -27.67 -15.03 17.66
CA THR A 111 -28.61 -14.76 16.56
C THR A 111 -29.24 -13.35 16.59
N LYS A 112 -28.75 -12.45 17.45
CA LYS A 112 -29.16 -11.03 17.50
C LYS A 112 -28.38 -10.21 16.47
N LYS A 113 -29.01 -9.16 15.92
CA LYS A 113 -28.37 -8.23 14.98
C LYS A 113 -27.52 -7.17 15.70
N GLY A 114 -26.67 -6.45 14.98
CA GLY A 114 -25.91 -5.30 15.50
C GLY A 114 -24.47 -5.59 15.91
N HIS A 115 -24.04 -6.86 15.93
CA HIS A 115 -22.68 -7.23 16.34
C HIS A 115 -22.22 -8.54 15.71
N PHE A 116 -20.90 -8.69 15.60
CA PHE A 116 -20.27 -9.95 15.19
C PHE A 116 -20.10 -10.88 16.38
N ARG A 117 -19.93 -12.19 16.11
CA ARG A 117 -19.64 -13.21 17.13
C ARG A 117 -18.49 -12.79 18.06
N SER A 118 -17.44 -12.17 17.51
CA SER A 118 -16.28 -11.64 18.25
C SER A 118 -16.64 -10.65 19.36
N ASN A 119 -17.68 -9.86 19.16
CA ASN A 119 -18.11 -8.83 20.10
C ASN A 119 -19.46 -9.15 20.77
N CYS A 120 -19.85 -10.44 20.79
CA CYS A 120 -21.08 -10.87 21.42
C CYS A 120 -21.00 -10.82 22.95
N PRO A 121 -21.87 -10.04 23.63
CA PRO A 121 -21.90 -9.98 25.09
C PRO A 121 -22.20 -11.35 25.73
N ASP A 122 -23.15 -12.09 25.16
CA ASP A 122 -23.57 -13.41 25.64
C ASP A 122 -22.40 -14.41 25.57
N ARG A 123 -21.57 -14.31 24.52
CA ARG A 123 -20.37 -15.14 24.39
C ARG A 123 -19.30 -14.79 25.42
N LYS A 124 -19.05 -13.50 25.66
CA LYS A 124 -18.10 -13.05 26.69
C LYS A 124 -18.52 -13.49 28.09
N ALA A 125 -19.83 -13.50 28.39
CA ALA A 125 -20.36 -14.02 29.63
C ALA A 125 -20.17 -15.55 29.74
N TRP A 126 -20.43 -16.29 28.66
CA TRP A 126 -20.21 -17.74 28.60
C TRP A 126 -18.72 -18.12 28.75
N GLU A 127 -17.81 -17.40 28.09
CA GLU A 127 -16.36 -17.59 28.21
C GLU A 127 -15.89 -17.37 29.67
N LYS A 128 -16.39 -16.33 30.34
CA LYS A 128 -16.11 -16.10 31.77
C LYS A 128 -16.60 -17.23 32.66
N SER A 129 -17.76 -17.81 32.36
CA SER A 129 -18.28 -18.97 33.11
C SER A 129 -17.51 -20.27 32.84
N LYS A 130 -16.84 -20.38 31.67
CA LYS A 130 -15.99 -21.53 31.35
C LYS A 130 -14.59 -21.42 31.95
N ALA A 131 -14.07 -20.21 32.13
CA ALA A 131 -12.77 -19.97 32.75
C ALA A 131 -12.76 -20.28 34.27
N SER A 132 -13.94 -20.42 34.89
CA SER A 132 -14.08 -20.86 36.29
C SER A 132 -14.31 -22.37 36.46
N GLY A 133 -14.29 -23.16 35.37
CA GLY A 133 -14.41 -24.62 35.44
C GLY A 133 -13.04 -25.28 35.25
N ASP A 134 -12.67 -26.16 36.18
CA ASP A 134 -11.40 -26.89 36.25
C ASP A 134 -10.87 -27.35 34.87
N ALA A 135 -9.65 -26.94 34.56
CA ALA A 135 -8.94 -27.37 33.37
C ALA A 135 -8.58 -28.86 33.49
N HIS A 136 -9.24 -29.72 32.71
CA HIS A 136 -8.77 -31.09 32.51
C HIS A 136 -7.44 -31.07 31.74
N VAL A 137 -6.38 -31.60 32.37
CA VAL A 137 -5.07 -31.83 31.77
C VAL A 137 -5.21 -32.88 30.67
N ALA A 138 -4.83 -32.53 29.44
CA ALA A 138 -4.67 -33.50 28.36
C ALA A 138 -3.25 -34.10 28.44
N TYR A 139 -3.17 -35.42 28.63
CA TYR A 139 -1.92 -36.16 28.47
C TYR A 139 -1.51 -36.14 26.99
N ALA A 140 -0.28 -35.73 26.73
CA ALA A 140 0.32 -35.85 25.40
C ALA A 140 0.87 -37.28 25.25
N GLU A 141 0.21 -38.11 24.44
CA GLU A 141 0.82 -39.32 23.90
C GLU A 141 1.77 -38.92 22.77
N SER A 142 3.06 -39.15 23.00
CA SER A 142 4.13 -39.04 22.01
C SER A 142 4.32 -40.39 21.34
N ASP A 143 3.73 -40.59 20.16
CA ASP A 143 4.08 -41.70 19.26
C ASP A 143 3.91 -41.25 17.80
N TRP A 144 4.99 -40.77 17.19
CA TRP A 144 5.18 -40.80 15.74
C TRP A 144 6.67 -40.91 15.35
N ALA A 145 7.44 -41.72 16.05
CA ALA A 145 8.73 -42.17 15.51
C ALA A 145 8.49 -43.43 14.67
N ALA A 146 8.26 -43.26 13.36
CA ALA A 146 8.42 -44.34 12.39
C ALA A 146 8.76 -43.79 10.99
N ASP A 147 10.03 -44.00 10.64
CA ASP A 147 10.51 -44.43 9.33
C ASP A 147 10.48 -43.47 8.14
N GLY A 148 11.65 -42.85 7.92
CA GLY A 148 12.03 -42.24 6.66
C GLY A 148 13.55 -42.29 6.48
N VAL A 149 14.12 -43.49 6.39
CA VAL A 149 15.51 -43.70 5.95
C VAL A 149 15.57 -43.34 4.45
N TRP A 150 16.17 -42.19 4.13
CA TRP A 150 16.54 -41.84 2.76
C TRP A 150 17.92 -42.46 2.51
N SER A 151 17.95 -43.57 1.78
CA SER A 151 19.19 -44.17 1.30
C SER A 151 19.69 -43.39 0.10
N ASP A 152 20.81 -42.69 0.28
CA ASP A 152 21.57 -42.06 -0.80
C ASP A 152 22.05 -43.14 -1.78
N GLY A 153 21.64 -43.01 -3.04
CA GLY A 153 22.11 -43.86 -4.14
C GLY A 153 23.48 -43.38 -4.61
N GLU A 154 24.52 -44.10 -4.20
CA GLU A 154 25.89 -44.00 -4.70
C GLU A 154 25.99 -44.30 -6.21
N ASP A 155 26.85 -43.51 -6.86
CA ASP A 155 27.54 -43.79 -8.12
C ASP A 155 28.03 -45.24 -8.23
N VAL A 156 27.94 -45.87 -9.41
CA VAL A 156 29.03 -46.68 -9.99
C VAL A 156 28.82 -46.83 -11.51
N ALA A 157 29.89 -46.50 -12.24
CA ALA A 157 30.12 -46.74 -13.65
C ALA A 157 30.22 -48.23 -14.01
N VAL A 158 29.88 -48.57 -15.26
CA VAL A 158 30.65 -49.39 -16.24
C VAL A 158 29.83 -49.50 -17.52
#